data_AF-A0A938U0N7-F1
#
_entry.id   AF-A0A938U0N7-F1
#
_cell.length_a   1.000
_cell.length_b   1.000
_cell.length_c   1.000
_cell.angle_alpha   90.00
_cell.angle_beta   90.00
_cell.angle_gamma   90.00
#
_symmetry.space_group_name_H-M   'P 1'
#
loop_
_entity.id
_entity.type
_entity.pdbx_description
1 polymer ?
#
loop_
_entity_poly.entity_id
_entity_poly.type
_entity_poly.pdbx_seq_one_letter_code
_entity_poly.pdbx_strand_id
1 'polypeptide(L)'
;MFSRCIGCHNEYGLAVTPPTANRHVLRFPGDVDFAAHNVDVLRSLARQDVTPGLSLLLALPTGQVGHSGGVVIAPDSPEEQVLATFVERLRREDDVCGEGAVAPLEAALADLSLLSRRSTLARARLALASQPLSPADEALPLATDEELDAALVALLDTPAAANRVVAIYNDWLWTDRFTREVTRTTSGVNQLLVRLAAQFGPRRFYFQPEGTGGQQCDPATDVCCGEAGSPYPGSCVQPTAGNNAADSLAREPLELVRHVWSEGLPVDTLATGDFTMANPYTAILYGFNPQAPEWTFDDVNTAANDRAEFHPLRLRDTPANELVAQPGVGDRFPHAGLLTPHAVM
;
A
#
# COMPACT_ATOMS: atom_id res chain seq x y z
N MET A 1 8.17 -9.25 -34.41
CA MET A 1 9.13 -9.28 -35.53
C MET A 1 10.31 -10.21 -35.22
N PHE A 2 11.08 -9.97 -34.15
CA PHE A 2 12.29 -10.76 -33.80
C PHE A 2 12.06 -12.26 -33.50
N SER A 3 10.85 -12.66 -33.10
CA SER A 3 10.47 -14.06 -32.92
C SER A 3 10.52 -14.90 -34.21
N ARG A 4 10.47 -14.27 -35.39
CA ARG A 4 10.62 -14.97 -36.68
C ARG A 4 12.08 -15.36 -36.96
N CYS A 5 13.03 -14.55 -36.49
CA CYS A 5 14.46 -14.81 -36.70
C CYS A 5 14.92 -16.02 -35.89
N ILE A 6 14.54 -16.08 -34.60
CA ILE A 6 14.89 -17.21 -33.72
C ILE A 6 14.29 -18.54 -34.17
N GLY A 7 13.22 -18.54 -34.97
CA GLY A 7 12.67 -19.77 -35.56
C GLY A 7 13.68 -20.55 -36.40
N CYS A 8 14.61 -19.85 -37.07
CA CYS A 8 15.68 -20.47 -37.87
C CYS A 8 17.06 -20.35 -37.21
N HIS A 9 17.30 -19.27 -36.46
CA HIS A 9 18.56 -18.96 -35.79
C HIS A 9 18.53 -19.37 -34.32
N ASN A 10 18.33 -20.65 -34.04
CA ASN A 10 18.44 -21.24 -32.69
C ASN A 10 19.31 -22.50 -32.75
N GLU A 11 19.65 -23.08 -31.60
CA GLU A 11 20.55 -24.25 -31.52
C GLU A 11 20.08 -25.50 -32.31
N TYR A 12 18.78 -25.62 -32.57
CA TYR A 12 18.16 -26.69 -33.37
C TYR A 12 17.69 -26.20 -34.75
N GLY A 13 17.91 -24.93 -35.08
CA GLY A 13 17.35 -24.27 -36.25
C GLY A 13 18.14 -24.52 -37.53
N LEU A 14 17.45 -24.35 -38.67
CA LEU A 14 18.02 -24.59 -40.01
C LEU A 14 19.24 -23.71 -40.34
N ALA A 15 19.46 -22.61 -39.63
CA ALA A 15 20.61 -21.72 -39.86
C ALA A 15 21.93 -22.26 -39.29
N VAL A 16 21.89 -23.34 -38.49
CA VAL A 16 23.07 -23.93 -37.81
C VAL A 16 23.75 -25.03 -38.64
N THR A 17 23.15 -25.47 -39.76
CA THR A 17 23.76 -26.47 -40.65
C THR A 17 24.86 -25.86 -41.55
N PRO A 18 25.92 -26.60 -41.91
CA PRO A 18 27.00 -26.11 -42.78
C PRO A 18 26.48 -25.54 -44.11
N PRO A 19 27.12 -24.48 -44.67
CA PRO A 19 28.45 -23.96 -44.34
C PRO A 19 28.48 -22.85 -43.27
N THR A 20 27.31 -22.39 -42.78
CA THR A 20 27.19 -21.30 -41.79
C THR A 20 27.23 -21.79 -40.34
N ALA A 21 27.91 -22.92 -40.09
CA ALA A 21 27.95 -23.56 -38.79
C ALA A 21 28.32 -22.55 -37.69
N ASN A 22 27.40 -22.36 -36.74
CA ASN A 22 27.55 -21.61 -35.48
C ASN A 22 27.72 -20.09 -35.56
N ARG A 23 27.51 -19.43 -36.71
CA ARG A 23 27.48 -17.97 -36.75
C ARG A 23 26.04 -17.48 -36.65
N HIS A 24 25.75 -16.73 -35.58
CA HIS A 24 24.47 -16.06 -35.31
C HIS A 24 23.34 -16.96 -34.77
N VAL A 25 23.65 -17.73 -33.72
CA VAL A 25 22.66 -18.48 -32.93
C VAL A 25 22.04 -17.59 -31.86
N LEU A 26 20.71 -17.48 -31.83
CA LEU A 26 19.94 -16.79 -30.81
C LEU A 26 19.48 -17.79 -29.73
N ARG A 27 19.37 -17.31 -28.48
CA ARG A 27 18.87 -18.03 -27.30
C ARG A 27 17.41 -17.72 -27.04
N PHE A 28 16.68 -18.67 -26.46
CA PHE A 28 15.26 -18.49 -26.17
C PHE A 28 15.06 -17.61 -24.91
N PRO A 29 13.96 -16.84 -24.84
CA PRO A 29 13.57 -16.19 -23.60
C PRO A 29 13.43 -17.21 -22.46
N GLY A 30 14.17 -17.01 -21.36
CA GLY A 30 14.27 -17.95 -20.24
C GLY A 30 15.65 -18.56 -20.07
N ASP A 31 16.49 -18.55 -21.11
CA ASP A 31 17.89 -18.93 -21.00
C ASP A 31 18.70 -17.86 -20.25
N VAL A 32 19.75 -18.28 -19.54
CA VAL A 32 20.69 -17.36 -18.89
C VAL A 32 21.30 -16.44 -19.95
N ASP A 33 21.30 -15.14 -19.65
CA ASP A 33 21.82 -14.05 -20.49
C ASP A 33 21.22 -13.96 -21.90
N PHE A 34 20.03 -14.52 -22.14
CA PHE A 34 19.44 -14.57 -23.50
C PHE A 34 19.38 -13.18 -24.15
N ALA A 35 19.04 -12.14 -23.39
CA ALA A 35 18.87 -10.79 -23.90
C ALA A 35 20.19 -10.19 -24.36
N ALA A 36 21.21 -10.21 -23.51
CA ALA A 36 22.54 -9.69 -23.83
C ALA A 36 23.16 -10.44 -25.02
N HIS A 37 23.14 -11.78 -24.98
CA HIS A 37 23.64 -12.64 -26.06
C HIS A 37 22.95 -12.35 -27.40
N ASN A 38 21.62 -12.27 -27.42
CA ASN A 38 20.87 -12.02 -28.66
C ASN A 38 21.16 -10.63 -29.23
N VAL A 39 21.27 -9.61 -28.37
CA VAL A 39 21.63 -8.25 -28.80
C VAL A 39 23.01 -8.23 -29.44
N ASP A 40 24.01 -8.90 -28.87
CA ASP A 40 25.36 -8.96 -29.44
C ASP A 40 25.43 -9.67 -30.78
N VAL A 41 24.69 -10.77 -30.91
CA VAL A 41 24.55 -11.47 -32.19
C VAL A 41 23.93 -10.56 -33.25
N LEU A 42 22.83 -9.88 -32.92
CA LEU A 42 22.16 -8.97 -33.85
C LEU A 42 23.02 -7.75 -34.17
N ARG A 43 23.76 -7.20 -33.19
CA ARG A 43 24.71 -6.11 -33.36
C ARG A 43 25.83 -6.49 -34.33
N SER A 44 26.35 -7.71 -34.22
CA SER A 44 27.37 -8.22 -35.15
C SER A 44 26.89 -8.28 -36.60
N LEU A 45 25.61 -8.62 -36.82
CA LEU A 45 24.97 -8.63 -38.14
C LEU A 45 24.65 -7.22 -38.63
N ALA A 46 24.20 -6.35 -37.73
CA ALA A 46 23.85 -4.97 -38.04
C ALA A 46 25.05 -4.18 -38.61
N ARG A 47 26.26 -4.48 -38.12
CA ARG A 47 27.50 -3.81 -38.53
C ARG A 47 28.11 -4.36 -39.82
N GLN A 48 27.70 -5.53 -40.28
CA GLN A 48 28.17 -6.09 -41.55
C GLN A 48 27.37 -5.48 -42.69
N ASP A 49 28.04 -4.88 -43.67
CA ASP A 49 27.40 -4.35 -44.87
C ASP A 49 27.52 -5.34 -46.03
N VAL A 50 26.41 -5.52 -46.75
CA VAL A 50 26.42 -6.19 -48.07
C VAL A 50 26.92 -5.21 -49.13
N THR A 51 26.41 -3.98 -49.08
CA THR A 51 26.86 -2.83 -49.85
C THR A 51 26.93 -1.62 -48.91
N PRO A 52 27.67 -0.56 -49.23
CA PRO A 52 27.81 0.59 -48.33
C PRO A 52 26.45 1.11 -47.86
N GLY A 53 26.20 1.04 -46.54
CA GLY A 53 24.94 1.49 -45.92
C GLY A 53 23.82 0.45 -45.86
N LEU A 54 23.92 -0.69 -46.54
CA LEU A 54 22.95 -1.78 -46.48
C LEU A 54 23.44 -2.89 -45.56
N SER A 55 22.91 -2.89 -44.33
CA SER A 55 23.22 -3.90 -43.33
C SER A 55 22.76 -5.30 -43.73
N LEU A 56 23.59 -6.30 -43.44
CA LEU A 56 23.27 -7.72 -43.59
C LEU A 56 22.03 -8.13 -42.79
N LEU A 57 21.84 -7.55 -41.58
CA LEU A 57 20.66 -7.81 -40.75
C LEU A 57 19.36 -7.29 -41.40
N LEU A 58 19.44 -6.29 -42.26
CA LEU A 58 18.31 -5.78 -43.02
C LEU A 58 18.13 -6.56 -44.34
N ALA A 59 19.22 -6.78 -45.08
CA ALA A 59 19.17 -7.28 -46.45
C ALA A 59 18.74 -8.75 -46.59
N LEU A 60 19.11 -9.62 -45.64
CA LEU A 60 18.75 -11.04 -45.67
C LEU A 60 17.24 -11.28 -45.49
N PRO A 61 16.59 -10.81 -44.41
CA PRO A 61 15.18 -11.12 -44.17
C PRO A 61 14.21 -10.47 -45.16
N THR A 62 14.64 -9.40 -45.85
CA THR A 62 13.86 -8.68 -46.87
C THR A 62 14.10 -9.21 -48.28
N GLY A 63 15.02 -10.16 -48.47
CA GLY A 63 15.31 -10.75 -49.78
C GLY A 63 16.12 -9.87 -50.73
N GLN A 64 16.72 -8.79 -50.23
CA GLN A 64 17.62 -7.94 -51.02
C GLN A 64 18.93 -8.68 -51.36
N VAL A 65 19.28 -9.69 -50.58
CA VAL A 65 20.30 -10.69 -50.91
C VAL A 65 19.81 -12.11 -50.68
N GLY A 66 20.45 -13.08 -51.33
CA GLY A 66 20.14 -14.49 -51.17
C GLY A 66 20.33 -14.96 -49.72
N HIS A 67 19.26 -15.49 -49.13
CA HIS A 67 19.24 -16.10 -47.81
C HIS A 67 18.52 -17.45 -47.87
N SER A 68 19.08 -18.50 -47.26
CA SER A 68 18.48 -19.84 -47.28
C SER A 68 17.11 -19.90 -46.59
N GLY A 69 16.86 -19.00 -45.63
CA GLY A 69 15.57 -18.86 -44.95
C GLY A 69 14.49 -18.13 -45.78
N GLY A 70 14.85 -17.64 -46.98
CA GLY A 70 13.96 -16.87 -47.84
C GLY A 70 13.57 -15.51 -47.26
N VAL A 71 12.52 -14.92 -47.84
CA VAL A 71 11.98 -13.62 -47.42
C VAL A 71 10.99 -13.82 -46.26
N VAL A 72 11.31 -13.25 -45.10
CA VAL A 72 10.50 -13.35 -43.86
C VAL A 72 9.90 -12.01 -43.42
N ILE A 73 10.41 -10.92 -44.00
CA ILE A 73 9.89 -9.55 -43.88
C ILE A 73 9.64 -9.05 -45.30
N ALA A 74 8.42 -8.60 -45.59
CA ALA A 74 8.09 -8.10 -46.91
C ALA A 74 8.86 -6.79 -47.20
N PRO A 75 9.41 -6.59 -48.40
CA PRO A 75 9.95 -5.31 -48.83
C PRO A 75 8.90 -4.20 -48.73
N ASP A 76 9.34 -2.98 -48.43
CA ASP A 76 8.56 -1.75 -48.25
C ASP A 76 7.48 -1.84 -47.15
N SER A 77 7.59 -2.82 -46.25
CA SER A 77 6.62 -3.01 -45.17
C SER A 77 6.92 -2.12 -43.95
N PRO A 78 5.91 -1.82 -43.12
CA PRO A 78 6.14 -1.22 -41.81
C PRO A 78 7.16 -2.00 -40.96
N GLU A 79 7.18 -3.32 -41.07
CA GLU A 79 8.13 -4.19 -40.37
C GLU A 79 9.57 -4.01 -40.84
N GLU A 80 9.79 -3.76 -42.14
CA GLU A 80 11.11 -3.41 -42.67
C GLU A 80 11.59 -2.07 -42.10
N GLN A 81 10.72 -1.07 -42.00
CA GLN A 81 11.07 0.24 -41.42
C GLN A 81 11.44 0.13 -39.93
N VAL A 82 10.72 -0.72 -39.19
CA VAL A 82 11.06 -1.04 -37.79
C VAL A 82 12.42 -1.73 -37.71
N LEU A 83 12.70 -2.69 -38.59
CA LEU A 83 13.99 -3.37 -38.65
C LEU A 83 15.13 -2.41 -39.01
N ALA A 84 14.93 -1.52 -39.98
CA ALA A 84 15.91 -0.51 -40.38
C ALA A 84 16.23 0.45 -39.23
N THR A 85 15.21 0.91 -38.50
CA THR A 85 15.40 1.75 -37.30
C THR A 85 16.16 1.00 -36.21
N PHE A 86 15.88 -0.29 -36.03
CA PHE A 86 16.58 -1.11 -35.06
C PHE A 86 18.05 -1.36 -35.46
N VAL A 87 18.33 -1.63 -36.73
CA VAL A 87 19.68 -1.72 -37.29
C VAL A 87 20.47 -0.44 -37.03
N GLU A 88 19.88 0.72 -37.33
CA GLU A 88 20.50 2.02 -37.05
C GLU A 88 20.88 2.15 -35.57
N ARG A 89 20.00 1.78 -34.64
CA ARG A 89 20.29 1.77 -33.20
C ARG A 89 21.42 0.81 -32.82
N LEU A 90 21.47 -0.38 -33.41
CA LEU A 90 22.53 -1.37 -33.15
C LEU A 90 23.90 -0.94 -33.69
N ARG A 91 23.91 -0.13 -34.76
CA ARG A 91 25.14 0.38 -35.38
C ARG A 91 25.74 1.55 -34.63
N ARG A 92 24.94 2.31 -33.89
CA ARG A 92 25.44 3.36 -32.99
C ARG A 92 26.30 2.71 -31.90
N GLU A 93 27.55 3.16 -31.79
CA GLU A 93 28.48 2.77 -30.72
C GLU A 93 28.18 3.50 -29.41
N ASP A 94 27.37 4.56 -29.50
CA ASP A 94 26.83 5.27 -28.35
C ASP A 94 25.75 4.41 -27.70
N ASP A 95 26.19 3.54 -26.81
CA ASP A 95 25.36 2.94 -25.78
C ASP A 95 24.79 4.09 -24.96
N VAL A 96 23.63 4.64 -25.35
CA VAL A 96 23.00 5.78 -24.64
C VAL A 96 22.33 5.33 -23.32
N CYS A 97 22.57 4.09 -22.90
CA CYS A 97 22.43 3.69 -21.51
C CYS A 97 23.78 3.74 -20.76
N GLY A 98 24.81 4.36 -21.34
CA GLY A 98 26.07 4.62 -20.69
C GLY A 98 25.89 5.59 -19.54
N GLU A 99 26.73 5.44 -18.52
CA GLU A 99 26.88 6.29 -17.34
C GLU A 99 27.13 7.79 -17.65
N GLY A 100 27.01 8.22 -18.91
CA GLY A 100 27.01 9.60 -19.41
C GLY A 100 25.62 10.22 -19.64
N ALA A 101 24.52 9.50 -19.35
CA ALA A 101 23.19 10.11 -19.25
C ALA A 101 23.01 11.02 -18.01
N VAL A 102 24.12 11.48 -17.41
CA VAL A 102 24.16 12.56 -16.43
C VAL A 102 23.89 13.91 -17.10
N ALA A 103 24.31 14.11 -18.36
CA ALA A 103 24.10 15.39 -19.06
C ALA A 103 22.62 15.73 -19.34
N PRO A 104 21.73 14.79 -19.73
CA PRO A 104 20.29 15.03 -19.78
C PRO A 104 19.66 15.36 -18.42
N LEU A 105 20.14 14.72 -17.34
CA LEU A 105 19.61 14.96 -16.00
C LEU A 105 20.07 16.32 -15.47
N GLU A 106 21.36 16.64 -15.54
CA GLU A 106 21.89 17.94 -15.13
C GLU A 106 21.28 19.09 -15.94
N ALA A 107 21.12 18.92 -17.26
CA ALA A 107 20.41 19.89 -18.08
C ALA A 107 18.92 20.00 -17.71
N ALA A 108 18.25 18.88 -17.42
CA ALA A 108 16.86 18.89 -16.96
C ALA A 108 16.68 19.49 -15.56
N LEU A 109 17.66 19.30 -14.67
CA LEU A 109 17.67 19.86 -13.31
C LEU A 109 18.12 21.33 -13.29
N ALA A 110 18.91 21.77 -14.28
CA ALA A 110 19.35 23.17 -14.40
C ALA A 110 18.18 24.15 -14.58
N ASP A 111 17.09 23.69 -15.20
CA ASP A 111 15.86 24.46 -15.36
C ASP A 111 14.92 24.36 -14.13
N LEU A 112 15.25 23.53 -13.14
CA LEU A 112 14.49 23.45 -11.90
C LEU A 112 15.00 24.48 -10.89
N SER A 113 14.12 25.39 -10.49
CA SER A 113 14.37 26.25 -9.34
C SER A 113 13.79 25.61 -8.08
N LEU A 114 14.60 25.56 -7.02
CA LEU A 114 14.11 25.18 -5.70
C LEU A 114 13.17 26.25 -5.16
N LEU A 115 12.11 25.81 -4.49
CA LEU A 115 11.23 26.72 -3.77
C LEU A 115 12.00 27.42 -2.65
N SER A 116 11.64 28.68 -2.39
CA SER A 116 12.13 29.37 -1.19
C SER A 116 11.74 28.59 0.06
N ARG A 117 12.52 28.66 1.14
CA ARG A 117 12.23 27.96 2.40
C ARG A 117 10.81 28.22 2.90
N ARG A 118 10.35 29.46 2.79
CA ARG A 118 8.98 29.84 3.17
C ARG A 118 7.93 29.21 2.26
N SER A 119 8.16 29.16 0.94
CA SER A 119 7.28 28.47 0.00
C SER A 119 7.29 26.96 0.22
N THR A 120 8.43 26.38 0.59
CA THR A 120 8.55 24.96 0.95
C THR A 120 7.74 24.65 2.20
N LEU A 121 7.88 25.45 3.28
CA LEU A 121 7.07 25.29 4.49
C LEU A 121 5.57 25.47 4.20
N ALA A 122 5.18 26.44 3.38
CA ALA A 122 3.78 26.63 2.98
C ALA A 122 3.21 25.39 2.27
N ARG A 123 3.98 24.82 1.34
CA ARG A 123 3.59 23.59 0.63
C ARG A 123 3.55 22.40 1.56
N ALA A 124 4.50 22.29 2.50
CA ALA A 124 4.52 21.23 3.50
C ALA A 124 3.30 21.30 4.42
N ARG A 125 2.93 22.48 4.93
CA ARG A 125 1.71 22.65 5.74
C ARG A 125 0.45 22.22 4.99
N LEU A 126 0.35 22.56 3.71
CA LEU A 126 -0.79 22.15 2.90
C LEU A 126 -0.81 20.62 2.67
N ALA A 127 0.34 20.04 2.33
CA ALA A 127 0.44 18.63 1.98
C ALA A 127 0.32 17.71 3.21
N LEU A 128 0.98 18.09 4.31
CA LEU A 128 1.19 17.28 5.50
C LEU A 128 0.22 17.61 6.63
N ALA A 129 -0.38 18.80 6.68
CA ALA A 129 -1.34 19.17 7.72
C ALA A 129 -2.69 19.69 7.16
N SER A 130 -2.85 19.72 5.83
CA SER A 130 -4.03 20.29 5.16
C SER A 130 -4.38 21.71 5.63
N GLN A 131 -3.36 22.50 5.95
CA GLN A 131 -3.53 23.85 6.47
C GLN A 131 -2.64 24.85 5.72
N PRO A 132 -3.08 26.11 5.56
CA PRO A 132 -2.20 27.18 5.10
C PRO A 132 -1.14 27.53 6.18
N LEU A 133 -0.20 28.43 5.85
CA LEU A 133 0.65 29.06 6.87
C LEU A 133 -0.22 29.79 7.89
N SER A 134 0.13 29.63 9.16
CA SER A 134 -0.39 30.42 10.27
C SER A 134 0.48 31.68 10.48
N PRO A 135 -0.02 32.69 11.21
CA PRO A 135 0.79 33.85 11.59
C PRO A 135 2.07 33.47 12.36
N ALA A 136 2.05 32.36 13.11
CA ALA A 136 3.23 31.87 13.81
C ALA A 136 4.29 31.33 12.84
N ASP A 137 3.88 30.65 11.76
CA ASP A 137 4.80 30.16 10.74
C ASP A 137 5.42 31.32 9.94
N GLU A 138 4.65 32.37 9.67
CA GLU A 138 5.15 33.56 8.96
C GLU A 138 6.23 34.30 9.73
N ALA A 139 6.17 34.25 11.07
CA ALA A 139 7.16 34.85 11.96
C ALA A 139 8.46 34.04 12.09
N LEU A 140 8.54 32.81 11.56
CA LEU A 140 9.74 31.99 11.64
C LEU A 140 10.88 32.57 10.78
N PRO A 141 12.12 32.66 11.32
CA PRO A 141 13.22 33.34 10.65
C PRO A 141 13.64 32.67 9.33
N LEU A 142 13.52 31.34 9.18
CA LEU A 142 13.76 30.53 7.96
C LEU A 142 14.90 31.04 7.05
N ALA A 143 16.01 31.48 7.64
CA ALA A 143 17.17 31.99 6.94
C ALA A 143 18.10 30.85 6.47
N THR A 144 18.05 29.71 7.15
CA THR A 144 18.91 28.53 6.95
C THR A 144 18.07 27.27 6.69
N ASP A 145 18.70 26.23 6.12
CA ASP A 145 18.02 24.96 5.88
C ASP A 145 17.75 24.22 7.20
N GLU A 146 18.61 24.40 8.20
CA GLU A 146 18.42 23.86 9.55
C GLU A 146 17.16 24.43 10.23
N GLU A 147 16.87 25.73 10.04
CA GLU A 147 15.64 26.34 10.54
C GLU A 147 14.40 25.84 9.80
N LEU A 148 14.51 25.53 8.50
CA LEU A 148 13.43 24.90 7.75
C LEU A 148 13.20 23.47 8.23
N ASP A 149 14.26 22.70 8.41
CA ASP A 149 14.18 21.32 8.89
C ASP A 149 13.51 21.24 10.26
N ALA A 150 13.93 22.10 11.20
CA ALA A 150 13.29 22.22 12.52
C ALA A 150 11.80 22.59 12.42
N ALA A 151 11.43 23.48 11.49
CA ALA A 151 10.03 23.84 11.26
C ALA A 151 9.21 22.68 10.66
N LEU A 152 9.82 21.86 9.79
CA LEU A 152 9.18 20.67 9.22
C LEU A 152 9.00 19.58 10.27
N VAL A 153 10.00 19.33 11.12
CA VAL A 153 9.87 18.38 12.24
C VAL A 153 8.76 18.82 13.19
N ALA A 154 8.75 20.10 13.61
CA ALA A 154 7.71 20.63 14.46
C ALA A 154 6.29 20.53 13.84
N LEU A 155 6.19 20.62 12.51
CA LEU A 155 4.93 20.41 11.79
C LEU A 155 4.44 18.95 11.90
N LEU A 156 5.35 17.97 11.79
CA LEU A 156 5.01 16.54 11.84
C LEU A 156 4.45 16.11 13.21
N ASP A 157 4.86 16.80 14.28
CA ASP A 157 4.40 16.57 15.65
C ASP A 157 3.01 17.20 15.96
N THR A 158 2.41 17.89 14.98
CA THR A 158 1.10 18.51 15.18
C THR A 158 -0.05 17.49 15.06
N PRO A 159 -1.16 17.68 15.80
CA PRO A 159 -2.37 16.87 15.60
C PRO A 159 -2.92 16.93 14.17
N ALA A 160 -2.73 18.06 13.49
CA ALA A 160 -3.12 18.23 12.09
C ALA A 160 -2.32 17.32 11.15
N ALA A 161 -1.03 17.13 11.40
CA ALA A 161 -0.20 16.20 10.65
C ALA A 161 -0.62 14.74 10.88
N ALA A 162 -0.83 14.35 12.12
CA ALA A 162 -1.35 13.02 12.44
C ALA A 162 -2.71 12.75 11.74
N ASN A 163 -3.64 13.71 11.78
CA ASN A 163 -4.92 13.61 11.08
C ASN A 163 -4.76 13.45 9.57
N ARG A 164 -3.78 14.14 8.97
CA ARG A 164 -3.52 14.03 7.53
C ARG A 164 -2.96 12.67 7.15
N VAL A 165 -2.04 12.12 7.95
CA VAL A 165 -1.51 10.76 7.75
C VAL A 165 -2.64 9.73 7.83
N VAL A 166 -3.50 9.83 8.83
CA VAL A 166 -4.71 8.99 8.94
C VAL A 166 -5.59 9.11 7.69
N ALA A 167 -5.85 10.32 7.21
CA ALA A 167 -6.64 10.53 5.99
C ALA A 167 -5.99 9.88 4.75
N ILE A 168 -4.67 9.99 4.59
CA ILE A 168 -3.93 9.34 3.49
C ILE A 168 -4.10 7.82 3.56
N TYR A 169 -3.95 7.20 4.73
CA TYR A 169 -4.14 5.75 4.87
C TYR A 169 -5.59 5.33 4.63
N ASN A 170 -6.56 6.16 5.02
CA ASN A 170 -7.96 5.89 4.75
C ASN A 170 -8.30 5.94 3.25
N ASP A 171 -7.57 6.69 2.42
CA ASP A 171 -7.74 6.62 0.96
C ASP A 171 -7.37 5.24 0.39
N TRP A 172 -6.49 4.49 1.08
CA TRP A 172 -6.10 3.12 0.71
C TRP A 172 -6.97 2.05 1.36
N LEU A 173 -7.18 2.16 2.67
CA LEU A 173 -7.91 1.17 3.46
C LEU A 173 -9.43 1.31 3.30
N TRP A 174 -9.88 2.53 3.04
CA TRP A 174 -11.29 2.90 2.84
C TRP A 174 -12.22 2.46 3.98
N THR A 175 -11.72 2.39 5.21
CA THR A 175 -12.48 1.87 6.34
C THR A 175 -13.53 2.87 6.83
N ASP A 176 -13.32 4.18 6.63
CA ASP A 176 -14.33 5.20 6.96
C ASP A 176 -15.63 5.04 6.16
N ARG A 177 -15.63 4.30 5.04
CA ARG A 177 -16.85 3.98 4.27
C ARG A 177 -17.89 3.25 5.09
N PHE A 178 -17.49 2.64 6.20
CA PHE A 178 -18.36 1.92 7.09
C PHE A 178 -18.86 2.74 8.27
N THR A 179 -18.31 3.94 8.47
CA THR A 179 -18.74 4.87 9.50
C THR A 179 -20.01 5.60 9.06
N ARG A 180 -20.81 6.06 10.03
CA ARG A 180 -21.99 6.90 9.78
C ARG A 180 -21.66 8.24 9.15
N GLU A 181 -20.44 8.75 9.36
CA GLU A 181 -19.98 10.02 8.78
C GLU A 181 -20.03 10.00 7.26
N VAL A 182 -19.71 8.84 6.66
CA VAL A 182 -19.68 8.68 5.20
C VAL A 182 -20.99 8.10 4.66
N THR A 183 -21.55 7.07 5.30
CA THR A 183 -22.73 6.36 4.76
C THR A 183 -24.04 7.11 4.92
N ARG A 184 -24.12 8.06 5.87
CA ARG A 184 -25.34 8.75 6.31
C ARG A 184 -26.51 7.79 6.62
N THR A 185 -26.25 6.50 6.80
CA THR A 185 -27.23 5.45 7.01
C THR A 185 -26.70 4.42 8.01
N THR A 186 -27.58 3.87 8.84
CA THR A 186 -27.24 2.80 9.80
C THR A 186 -26.97 1.45 9.11
N SER A 187 -27.29 1.32 7.82
CA SER A 187 -27.19 0.06 7.08
C SER A 187 -25.74 -0.41 6.84
N GLY A 188 -24.79 0.49 6.58
CA GLY A 188 -23.37 0.11 6.40
C GLY A 188 -22.69 -0.29 7.73
N VAL A 189 -23.11 0.36 8.80
CA VAL A 189 -22.64 0.21 10.18
C VAL A 189 -23.06 -1.15 10.75
N ASN A 190 -24.30 -1.57 10.45
CA ASN A 190 -24.80 -2.89 10.80
C ASN A 190 -24.06 -4.04 10.11
N GLN A 191 -23.47 -3.83 8.92
CA GLN A 191 -22.76 -4.91 8.21
C GLN A 191 -21.50 -5.38 8.94
N LEU A 192 -20.75 -4.46 9.58
CA LEU A 192 -19.57 -4.82 10.37
C LEU A 192 -19.94 -5.64 11.60
N LEU A 193 -20.94 -5.18 12.35
CA LEU A 193 -21.40 -5.90 13.54
C LEU A 193 -21.95 -7.28 13.19
N VAL A 194 -22.65 -7.43 12.06
CA VAL A 194 -23.14 -8.74 11.58
C VAL A 194 -21.99 -9.66 11.18
N ARG A 195 -20.94 -9.14 10.51
CA ARG A 195 -19.72 -9.93 10.18
C ARG A 195 -19.00 -10.39 11.44
N LEU A 196 -18.86 -9.51 12.41
CA LEU A 196 -18.27 -9.82 13.72
C LEU A 196 -19.08 -10.87 14.47
N ALA A 197 -20.41 -10.75 14.49
CA ALA A 197 -21.29 -11.73 15.11
C ALA A 197 -21.19 -13.12 14.45
N ALA A 198 -20.96 -13.19 13.13
CA ALA A 198 -20.72 -14.46 12.45
C ALA A 198 -19.39 -15.12 12.85
N GLN A 199 -18.37 -14.32 13.22
CA GLN A 199 -17.03 -14.79 13.57
C GLN A 199 -16.87 -15.09 15.06
N PHE A 200 -17.50 -14.29 15.93
CA PHE A 200 -17.43 -14.43 17.40
C PHE A 200 -18.65 -15.17 17.99
N GLY A 201 -19.56 -15.64 17.16
CA GLY A 201 -20.73 -16.42 17.56
C GLY A 201 -21.97 -15.57 17.91
N PRO A 202 -23.16 -16.21 17.97
CA PRO A 202 -24.45 -15.52 18.08
C PRO A 202 -24.71 -14.81 19.43
N ARG A 203 -23.84 -14.98 20.43
CA ARG A 203 -24.01 -14.47 21.80
C ARG A 203 -23.58 -13.02 22.05
N ARG A 204 -23.12 -12.30 21.03
CA ARG A 204 -22.32 -11.06 21.25
C ARG A 204 -22.99 -9.76 20.81
N PHE A 205 -24.29 -9.62 21.07
CA PHE A 205 -25.00 -8.35 20.90
C PHE A 205 -25.06 -7.57 22.21
N TYR A 206 -23.89 -7.08 22.63
CA TYR A 206 -23.72 -6.28 23.84
C TYR A 206 -24.63 -5.03 23.85
N PHE A 207 -24.91 -4.43 22.69
CA PHE A 207 -25.56 -3.11 22.56
C PHE A 207 -27.06 -3.11 22.21
N GLN A 208 -27.82 -4.16 22.53
CA GLN A 208 -29.29 -4.13 22.41
C GLN A 208 -29.98 -3.97 23.78
N PRO A 209 -31.25 -3.55 23.83
CA PRO A 209 -32.03 -3.58 25.06
C PRO A 209 -32.40 -5.02 25.44
N GLU A 210 -32.47 -5.27 26.75
CA GLU A 210 -32.87 -6.57 27.32
C GLU A 210 -34.25 -7.00 26.79
N GLY A 211 -34.39 -8.26 26.37
CA GLY A 211 -35.67 -8.84 25.95
C GLY A 211 -36.10 -8.63 24.49
N THR A 212 -35.31 -7.92 23.66
CA THR A 212 -35.47 -8.03 22.20
C THR A 212 -34.77 -9.30 21.71
N GLY A 213 -35.47 -10.14 20.93
CA GLY A 213 -35.12 -11.53 20.60
C GLY A 213 -33.79 -11.81 19.85
N GLY A 214 -32.82 -10.91 19.91
CA GLY A 214 -31.44 -11.08 19.48
C GLY A 214 -30.37 -10.86 20.58
N GLN A 215 -30.75 -10.44 21.79
CA GLN A 215 -29.81 -10.45 22.94
C GLN A 215 -29.64 -11.88 23.47
N GLN A 216 -28.41 -12.39 23.36
CA GLN A 216 -28.01 -13.70 23.86
C GLN A 216 -26.76 -13.59 24.75
N CYS A 217 -26.59 -12.47 25.44
CA CYS A 217 -25.60 -12.39 26.51
C CYS A 217 -26.15 -13.18 27.71
N ASP A 218 -25.34 -14.05 28.31
CA ASP A 218 -25.72 -14.80 29.51
C ASP A 218 -25.55 -13.90 30.75
N PRO A 219 -26.63 -13.56 31.47
CA PRO A 219 -26.58 -12.77 32.72
C PRO A 219 -25.56 -13.21 33.76
N ALA A 220 -25.29 -14.51 33.81
CA ALA A 220 -24.46 -15.12 34.84
C ALA A 220 -22.98 -15.13 34.47
N THR A 221 -22.63 -14.94 33.19
CA THR A 221 -21.24 -15.07 32.70
C THR A 221 -20.77 -13.92 31.83
N ASP A 222 -21.68 -13.12 31.26
CA ASP A 222 -21.40 -12.06 30.31
C ASP A 222 -21.79 -10.69 30.86
N VAL A 223 -21.12 -9.66 30.35
CA VAL A 223 -21.43 -8.26 30.65
C VAL A 223 -22.56 -7.78 29.72
N CYS A 224 -23.79 -7.71 30.22
CA CYS A 224 -24.94 -7.16 29.48
C CYS A 224 -25.11 -5.65 29.73
N CYS A 225 -25.49 -4.85 28.71
CA CYS A 225 -25.82 -3.43 28.94
C CYS A 225 -27.08 -3.21 29.81
N GLY A 226 -28.00 -4.19 29.91
CA GLY A 226 -29.29 -4.07 30.62
C GLY A 226 -29.26 -4.45 32.11
N GLU A 227 -28.60 -5.54 32.48
CA GLU A 227 -28.59 -6.06 33.87
C GLU A 227 -27.59 -5.37 34.78
N ALA A 228 -26.72 -4.55 34.20
CA ALA A 228 -25.80 -3.78 34.98
C ALA A 228 -26.44 -2.51 35.54
N GLY A 229 -27.25 -2.70 36.58
CA GLY A 229 -27.77 -1.60 37.38
C GLY A 229 -26.62 -0.69 37.86
N SER A 230 -26.41 0.43 37.17
CA SER A 230 -25.60 1.57 37.62
C SER A 230 -24.16 1.22 38.10
N PRO A 231 -23.28 0.70 37.21
CA PRO A 231 -21.97 1.36 37.10
C PRO A 231 -21.34 1.44 35.69
N TYR A 232 -21.90 0.90 34.60
CA TYR A 232 -21.20 0.90 33.29
C TYR A 232 -21.13 2.30 32.63
N PRO A 233 -20.08 2.58 31.84
CA PRO A 233 -19.85 3.89 31.21
C PRO A 233 -21.06 4.39 30.42
N GLY A 234 -21.15 5.71 30.25
CA GLY A 234 -22.21 6.35 29.45
C GLY A 234 -22.38 5.75 28.05
N SER A 235 -21.35 5.08 27.53
CA SER A 235 -21.36 4.28 26.30
C SER A 235 -22.40 3.14 26.26
N CYS A 236 -22.74 2.49 27.39
CA CYS A 236 -23.72 1.39 27.46
C CYS A 236 -25.18 1.87 27.55
N VAL A 237 -25.40 3.09 28.03
CA VAL A 237 -26.75 3.64 28.31
C VAL A 237 -27.27 4.47 27.12
N GLN A 238 -26.52 4.55 26.03
CA GLN A 238 -26.87 5.33 24.85
C GLN A 238 -27.70 4.50 23.84
N PRO A 239 -28.83 5.02 23.32
CA PRO A 239 -29.55 4.40 22.20
C PRO A 239 -28.71 4.18 20.93
N THR A 240 -27.52 4.79 20.88
CA THR A 240 -26.57 4.78 19.76
C THR A 240 -25.35 3.91 20.01
N ALA A 241 -25.27 3.18 21.13
CA ALA A 241 -24.07 2.43 21.52
C ALA A 241 -23.59 1.44 20.45
N GLY A 242 -24.51 0.68 19.84
CA GLY A 242 -24.17 -0.22 18.73
C GLY A 242 -23.62 0.53 17.51
N ASN A 243 -24.18 1.70 17.18
CA ASN A 243 -23.66 2.53 16.11
C ASN A 243 -22.26 3.07 16.42
N ASN A 244 -22.01 3.47 17.66
CA ASN A 244 -20.69 3.93 18.09
C ASN A 244 -19.66 2.79 18.06
N ALA A 245 -20.04 1.58 18.47
CA ALA A 245 -19.16 0.41 18.40
C ALA A 245 -18.76 0.08 16.95
N ALA A 246 -19.71 0.10 16.03
CA ALA A 246 -19.44 -0.11 14.61
C ALA A 246 -18.59 1.00 13.99
N ASP A 247 -18.85 2.28 14.31
CA ASP A 247 -17.98 3.39 13.89
C ASP A 247 -16.56 3.22 14.43
N SER A 248 -16.44 2.70 15.66
CA SER A 248 -15.15 2.50 16.33
C SER A 248 -14.37 1.36 15.70
N LEU A 249 -15.02 0.23 15.41
CA LEU A 249 -14.44 -0.91 14.67
C LEU A 249 -13.91 -0.51 13.29
N ALA A 250 -14.64 0.36 12.59
CA ALA A 250 -14.19 0.91 11.31
C ALA A 250 -12.94 1.81 11.46
N ARG A 251 -12.77 2.45 12.61
CA ARG A 251 -11.66 3.37 12.89
C ARG A 251 -10.42 2.68 13.46
N GLU A 252 -10.52 1.50 14.10
CA GLU A 252 -9.36 0.82 14.71
C GLU A 252 -8.10 0.73 13.81
N PRO A 253 -8.21 0.40 12.50
CA PRO A 253 -7.03 0.35 11.62
C PRO A 253 -6.38 1.73 11.46
N LEU A 254 -7.19 2.77 11.38
CA LEU A 254 -6.73 4.15 11.22
C LEU A 254 -6.16 4.70 12.53
N GLU A 255 -6.69 4.27 13.67
CA GLU A 255 -6.16 4.63 14.98
C GLU A 255 -4.83 3.90 15.25
N LEU A 256 -4.61 2.71 14.67
CA LEU A 256 -3.29 2.07 14.69
C LEU A 256 -2.27 2.91 13.90
N VAL A 257 -2.67 3.41 12.73
CA VAL A 257 -1.84 4.35 11.95
C VAL A 257 -1.52 5.60 12.75
N ARG A 258 -2.53 6.18 13.41
CA ARG A 258 -2.35 7.33 14.30
C ARG A 258 -1.36 7.02 15.41
N HIS A 259 -1.53 5.89 16.10
CA HIS A 259 -0.68 5.49 17.22
C HIS A 259 0.79 5.29 16.78
N VAL A 260 1.02 4.56 15.68
CA VAL A 260 2.38 4.36 15.14
C VAL A 260 3.03 5.68 14.77
N TRP A 261 2.28 6.61 14.17
CA TRP A 261 2.79 7.92 13.83
C TRP A 261 3.11 8.77 15.06
N SER A 262 2.13 8.95 15.96
CA SER A 262 2.23 9.85 17.10
C SER A 262 3.26 9.42 18.13
N GLU A 263 3.45 8.10 18.30
CA GLU A 263 4.44 7.54 19.23
C GLU A 263 5.82 7.31 18.58
N GLY A 264 5.96 7.64 17.29
CA GLY A 264 7.22 7.44 16.55
C GLY A 264 7.64 5.97 16.45
N LEU A 265 6.67 5.05 16.35
CA LEU A 265 6.96 3.62 16.28
C LEU A 265 7.47 3.22 14.87
N PRO A 266 8.24 2.12 14.76
CA PRO A 266 8.63 1.56 13.48
C PRO A 266 7.42 1.29 12.58
N VAL A 267 7.50 1.67 11.30
CA VAL A 267 6.38 1.55 10.34
C VAL A 267 5.93 0.09 10.13
N ASP A 268 6.83 -0.88 10.31
CA ASP A 268 6.49 -2.30 10.24
C ASP A 268 5.55 -2.74 11.35
N THR A 269 5.44 -1.98 12.46
CA THR A 269 4.41 -2.18 13.50
C THR A 269 3.00 -2.20 12.92
N LEU A 270 2.75 -1.49 11.81
CA LEU A 270 1.48 -1.54 11.09
C LEU A 270 1.13 -2.94 10.56
N ALA A 271 2.10 -3.83 10.39
CA ALA A 271 1.88 -5.21 9.94
C ALA A 271 2.29 -6.26 10.98
N THR A 272 3.12 -5.89 11.96
CA THR A 272 3.69 -6.82 12.95
C THR A 272 3.17 -6.61 14.36
N GLY A 273 2.42 -5.53 14.61
CA GLY A 273 1.89 -5.20 15.93
C GLY A 273 0.98 -6.29 16.50
N ASP A 274 1.29 -6.74 17.71
CA ASP A 274 0.56 -7.79 18.44
C ASP A 274 -0.66 -7.27 19.21
N PHE A 275 -1.19 -6.11 18.81
CA PHE A 275 -2.30 -5.41 19.44
C PHE A 275 -3.22 -4.77 18.39
N THR A 276 -4.50 -4.61 18.74
CA THR A 276 -5.44 -3.74 18.02
C THR A 276 -5.55 -2.40 18.75
N MET A 277 -6.15 -1.39 18.13
CA MET A 277 -6.58 -0.20 18.85
C MET A 277 -8.03 -0.37 19.27
N ALA A 278 -8.35 -0.11 20.54
CA ALA A 278 -9.69 -0.25 21.06
C ALA A 278 -10.10 0.96 21.91
N ASN A 279 -11.36 1.33 21.80
CA ASN A 279 -11.98 2.30 22.71
C ASN A 279 -13.01 1.57 23.61
N PRO A 280 -13.70 2.24 24.55
CA PRO A 280 -14.65 1.59 25.44
C PRO A 280 -15.73 0.77 24.72
N TYR A 281 -16.14 1.18 23.51
CA TYR A 281 -17.17 0.48 22.75
C TYR A 281 -16.65 -0.84 22.16
N THR A 282 -15.44 -0.85 21.60
CA THR A 282 -14.89 -2.08 21.00
C THR A 282 -14.22 -2.99 22.03
N ALA A 283 -13.69 -2.44 23.12
CA ALA A 283 -13.19 -3.22 24.25
C ALA A 283 -14.25 -4.18 24.82
N ILE A 284 -15.50 -3.72 24.96
CA ILE A 284 -16.63 -4.56 25.40
C ILE A 284 -16.89 -5.71 24.41
N LEU A 285 -16.82 -5.45 23.10
CA LEU A 285 -16.98 -6.49 22.08
C LEU A 285 -15.91 -7.59 22.18
N TYR A 286 -14.72 -7.21 22.64
CA TYR A 286 -13.60 -8.12 22.88
C TYR A 286 -13.64 -8.80 24.26
N GLY A 287 -14.70 -8.58 25.05
CA GLY A 287 -14.89 -9.18 26.36
C GLY A 287 -14.10 -8.50 27.49
N PHE A 288 -13.62 -7.28 27.27
CA PHE A 288 -12.92 -6.51 28.31
C PHE A 288 -13.89 -5.65 29.12
N ASN A 289 -13.63 -5.55 30.42
CA ASN A 289 -14.32 -4.62 31.29
C ASN A 289 -13.63 -3.24 31.19
N PRO A 290 -14.27 -2.21 30.61
CA PRO A 290 -13.67 -0.87 30.44
C PRO A 290 -13.50 -0.10 31.76
N GLN A 291 -13.92 -0.68 32.91
CA GLN A 291 -13.68 -0.12 34.25
C GLN A 291 -12.64 -0.89 35.05
N ALA A 292 -12.06 -1.96 34.50
CA ALA A 292 -10.98 -2.64 35.20
C ALA A 292 -9.81 -1.65 35.38
N PRO A 293 -9.12 -1.63 36.53
CA PRO A 293 -8.07 -0.64 36.81
C PRO A 293 -6.91 -0.63 35.81
N GLU A 294 -6.77 -1.72 35.06
CA GLU A 294 -5.79 -1.92 33.99
C GLU A 294 -6.20 -1.25 32.66
N TRP A 295 -7.45 -0.80 32.52
CA TRP A 295 -8.03 -0.10 31.37
C TRP A 295 -8.66 1.21 31.82
N THR A 296 -7.85 2.25 32.02
CA THR A 296 -8.35 3.60 32.33
C THR A 296 -8.58 4.37 31.05
N PHE A 297 -9.82 4.34 30.57
CA PHE A 297 -10.33 5.32 29.62
C PHE A 297 -10.64 6.63 30.39
N ASP A 298 -10.13 7.77 29.91
CA ASP A 298 -10.22 9.12 30.48
C ASP A 298 -11.68 9.61 30.54
N ASP A 299 -12.18 9.67 31.77
CA ASP A 299 -13.51 10.13 32.16
C ASP A 299 -14.69 9.36 31.53
N VAL A 300 -14.97 8.19 32.13
CA VAL A 300 -16.13 7.31 31.89
C VAL A 300 -17.52 7.99 31.92
N ASN A 301 -17.60 9.30 32.21
CA ASN A 301 -18.84 10.06 32.33
C ASN A 301 -19.13 11.02 31.16
N THR A 302 -18.27 11.12 30.13
CA THR A 302 -18.58 11.91 28.92
C THR A 302 -18.55 11.07 27.65
N ALA A 303 -19.73 10.59 27.24
CA ALA A 303 -19.93 9.73 26.05
C ALA A 303 -19.39 10.28 24.71
N ALA A 304 -18.99 11.56 24.65
CA ALA A 304 -18.35 12.15 23.47
C ALA A 304 -16.85 11.87 23.40
N ASN A 305 -16.14 11.77 24.54
CA ASN A 305 -14.72 11.50 24.60
C ASN A 305 -14.44 10.00 24.33
N ASP A 306 -15.27 9.13 24.91
CA ASP A 306 -15.18 7.67 24.80
C ASP A 306 -15.06 7.16 23.35
N ARG A 307 -15.72 7.81 22.38
CA ARG A 307 -15.66 7.37 20.98
C ARG A 307 -14.29 7.63 20.34
N ALA A 308 -13.58 8.67 20.76
CA ALA A 308 -12.30 9.07 20.19
C ALA A 308 -11.10 8.53 20.98
N GLU A 309 -11.36 7.87 22.12
CA GLU A 309 -10.31 7.45 23.03
C GLU A 309 -9.85 6.02 22.76
N PHE A 310 -8.89 5.87 21.84
CA PHE A 310 -8.32 4.59 21.48
C PHE A 310 -7.02 4.30 22.22
N HIS A 311 -6.92 3.09 22.76
CA HIS A 311 -5.73 2.56 23.41
C HIS A 311 -5.29 1.26 22.75
N PRO A 312 -3.97 0.96 22.74
CA PRO A 312 -3.48 -0.33 22.25
C PRO A 312 -3.96 -1.46 23.18
N LEU A 313 -4.64 -2.44 22.60
CA LEU A 313 -5.25 -3.59 23.26
C LEU A 313 -4.68 -4.89 22.72
N ARG A 314 -4.03 -5.66 23.60
CA ARG A 314 -3.62 -7.04 23.31
C ARG A 314 -4.76 -7.99 23.63
N LEU A 315 -5.33 -8.58 22.58
CA LEU A 315 -6.41 -9.54 22.71
C LEU A 315 -5.90 -10.85 23.32
N ARG A 316 -6.61 -11.34 24.34
CA ARG A 316 -6.35 -12.62 24.99
C ARG A 316 -7.56 -13.52 24.84
N ASP A 317 -7.35 -14.81 24.68
CA ASP A 317 -8.34 -15.84 24.91
C ASP A 317 -8.75 -15.82 26.37
N THR A 318 -10.02 -15.48 26.59
CA THR A 318 -10.67 -15.54 27.89
C THR A 318 -11.96 -16.34 27.75
N PRO A 319 -12.44 -16.98 28.83
CA PRO A 319 -13.75 -17.61 28.81
C PRO A 319 -14.88 -16.65 28.37
N ALA A 320 -14.71 -15.35 28.58
CA ALA A 320 -15.69 -14.31 28.21
C ALA A 320 -15.68 -13.96 26.71
N ASN A 321 -14.59 -14.24 25.99
CA ASN A 321 -14.48 -13.90 24.57
C ASN A 321 -14.22 -15.08 23.65
N GLU A 322 -14.15 -16.32 24.16
CA GLU A 322 -14.02 -17.59 23.43
C GLU A 322 -13.08 -17.50 22.20
N LEU A 323 -12.04 -16.66 22.27
CA LEU A 323 -11.13 -16.44 21.16
C LEU A 323 -10.23 -17.66 21.06
N VAL A 324 -10.02 -18.20 19.86
CA VAL A 324 -9.10 -19.34 19.73
C VAL A 324 -7.66 -18.84 19.87
N ALA A 325 -7.03 -19.16 21.00
CA ALA A 325 -5.62 -18.87 21.21
C ALA A 325 -4.73 -19.53 20.14
N GLN A 326 -3.63 -18.88 19.78
CA GLN A 326 -2.68 -19.48 18.86
C GLN A 326 -1.92 -20.65 19.51
N PRO A 327 -1.80 -21.81 18.84
CA PRO A 327 -1.00 -22.92 19.35
C PRO A 327 0.45 -22.47 19.60
N GLY A 328 0.90 -22.56 20.86
CA GLY A 328 2.27 -22.25 21.26
C GLY A 328 2.55 -20.80 21.69
N VAL A 329 1.55 -19.91 21.71
CA VAL A 329 1.72 -18.48 22.08
C VAL A 329 0.96 -18.10 23.37
N GLY A 330 0.52 -19.11 24.15
CA GLY A 330 -0.20 -18.91 25.41
C GLY A 330 -1.66 -18.54 25.21
N ASP A 331 -2.20 -17.65 26.06
CA ASP A 331 -3.57 -17.11 26.00
C ASP A 331 -3.71 -15.96 24.98
N ARG A 332 -2.71 -15.69 24.13
CA ARG A 332 -2.77 -14.55 23.20
C ARG A 332 -3.55 -14.89 21.94
N PHE A 333 -4.48 -14.02 21.57
CA PHE A 333 -5.08 -14.05 20.25
C PHE A 333 -4.10 -13.42 19.26
N PRO A 334 -3.83 -14.07 18.10
CA PRO A 334 -2.92 -13.51 17.14
C PRO A 334 -3.45 -12.23 16.52
N HIS A 335 -2.66 -11.16 16.63
CA HIS A 335 -2.90 -9.90 15.95
C HIS A 335 -1.69 -9.57 15.07
N ALA A 336 -1.92 -9.02 13.89
CA ALA A 336 -0.90 -8.62 12.92
C ALA A 336 -1.22 -7.25 12.35
N GLY A 337 -1.23 -6.24 13.23
CA GLY A 337 -1.46 -4.83 12.89
C GLY A 337 -2.73 -4.63 12.03
N LEU A 338 -2.57 -4.12 10.80
CA LEU A 338 -3.61 -3.86 9.81
C LEU A 338 -4.14 -5.11 9.09
N LEU A 339 -3.53 -6.28 9.29
CA LEU A 339 -3.88 -7.53 8.58
C LEU A 339 -4.96 -8.35 9.30
N THR A 340 -5.20 -8.04 10.58
CA THR A 340 -6.18 -8.71 11.45
C THR A 340 -7.45 -7.92 11.79
N PRO A 341 -7.57 -6.58 11.64
CA PRO A 341 -8.78 -5.87 11.98
C PRO A 341 -9.93 -6.19 11.02
N HIS A 342 -11.14 -6.30 11.57
CA HIS A 342 -12.33 -6.73 10.83
C HIS A 342 -12.81 -5.73 9.76
N ALA A 343 -12.40 -4.47 9.85
CA ALA A 343 -12.76 -3.45 8.87
C ALA A 343 -11.92 -3.52 7.58
N VAL A 344 -10.78 -4.23 7.61
CA VAL A 344 -9.85 -4.35 6.47
C VAL A 344 -10.08 -5.65 5.68
N MET A 345 -10.86 -6.60 6.22
CA MET A 345 -11.20 -7.90 5.59
C MET A 345 -12.60 -7.89 4.91
#